data_AF-A0A2U2HK10-F1
#
_entry.id   AF-A0A2U2HK10-F1
#
_cell.length_a   1.000
_cell.length_b   1.000
_cell.length_c   1.000
_cell.angle_alpha   90.00
_cell.angle_beta   90.00
_cell.angle_gamma   90.00
#
_symmetry.space_group_name_H-M   'P 1'
#
loop_
_entity.id
_entity.type
_entity.pdbx_description
1 polymer ?
#
loop_
_entity_poly.entity_id
_entity_poly.type
_entity_poly.pdbx_seq_one_letter_code
_entity_poly.pdbx_strand_id
1 'polypeptide(L)'
;MERCGACRARMGDEEVCPRCGCDFSLAIRAERQAALLLGRSVDAWADGRQERARALLAASLTLHRTPLGLALGDMLERPFRR
;
A
#
# COMPACT_ATOMS: atom_id res chain seq x y z
N MET A 1 5.07 10.36 -3.05
CA MET A 1 5.31 11.40 -2.02
C MET A 1 5.27 12.77 -2.67
N GLU A 2 4.41 13.70 -2.23
CA GLU A 2 4.23 15.00 -2.91
C GLU A 2 5.23 16.08 -2.43
N ARG A 3 5.70 15.97 -1.19
CA ARG A 3 6.64 16.91 -0.57
C ARG A 3 7.61 16.22 0.37
N CYS A 4 8.84 16.71 0.42
CA CYS A 4 9.87 16.24 1.34
C CYS A 4 9.48 16.56 2.79
N GLY A 5 9.48 15.56 3.68
CA GLY A 5 9.17 15.75 5.10
C GLY A 5 10.18 16.65 5.85
N ALA A 6 11.43 16.72 5.39
CA ALA A 6 12.49 17.49 6.03
C ALA A 6 12.50 18.97 5.60
N CYS A 7 12.56 19.24 4.29
CA CYS A 7 12.72 20.61 3.77
C CYS A 7 11.48 21.16 3.07
N ARG A 8 10.41 20.37 2.94
CA ARG A 8 9.14 20.72 2.29
C ARG A 8 9.25 21.11 0.81
N ALA A 9 10.37 20.78 0.15
CA ALA A 9 10.48 20.87 -1.30
C ALA A 9 9.44 19.96 -1.97
N ARG A 10 8.93 20.38 -3.13
CA ARG A 10 8.04 19.54 -3.94
C ARG A 10 8.83 18.32 -4.44
N MET A 11 8.22 17.16 -4.35
CA MET A 11 8.75 15.89 -4.83
C MET A 11 7.80 15.42 -5.93
N GLY A 12 8.35 14.98 -7.06
CA GLY A 12 7.63 14.22 -8.07
C GLY A 12 7.81 12.73 -7.81
N ASP A 13 8.39 12.02 -8.79
CA ASP A 13 8.77 10.61 -8.67
C ASP A 13 10.18 10.41 -8.12
N GLU A 14 10.85 11.47 -7.66
CA GLU A 14 12.20 11.38 -7.11
C GLU A 14 12.22 10.61 -5.79
N GLU A 15 13.15 9.65 -5.69
CA GLU A 15 13.39 8.91 -4.45
C GLU A 15 14.26 9.69 -3.47
N VAL A 16 15.08 10.62 -3.97
CA VAL A 16 15.96 11.48 -3.16
C VAL A 16 15.56 12.93 -3.37
N CYS A 17 15.43 13.69 -2.27
CA CYS A 17 15.04 15.08 -2.37
C CYS A 17 16.11 15.91 -3.10
N PRO A 18 15.78 16.60 -4.21
CA PRO A 18 16.76 17.37 -4.97
C PRO A 18 17.30 18.59 -4.22
N ARG A 19 16.62 19.01 -3.13
CA ARG A 19 17.00 20.19 -2.35
C ARG A 19 17.87 19.88 -1.14
N CYS A 20 17.53 18.84 -0.39
CA CYS A 20 18.22 18.52 0.87
C CYS A 20 18.95 17.17 0.85
N GLY A 21 18.83 16.37 -0.21
CA GLY A 21 19.46 15.06 -0.32
C GLY A 21 18.87 13.99 0.60
N CYS A 22 17.75 14.26 1.27
CA CYS A 22 17.09 13.27 2.11
C CYS A 22 16.52 12.13 1.23
N ASP A 23 16.86 10.90 1.61
CA ASP A 23 16.51 9.68 0.87
C ASP A 23 15.19 9.09 1.36
N PHE A 24 14.22 8.99 0.45
CA PHE A 24 12.90 8.41 0.65
C PHE A 24 12.71 7.11 -0.15
N SER A 25 13.76 6.58 -0.79
CA SER A 25 13.70 5.37 -1.63
C SER A 25 13.02 4.21 -0.92
N LEU A 26 13.35 3.99 0.36
CA LEU A 26 12.76 2.90 1.14
C LEU A 26 11.26 3.10 1.36
N ALA A 27 10.83 4.32 1.68
CA ALA A 27 9.42 4.65 1.91
C ALA A 27 8.61 4.48 0.61
N ILE A 28 9.13 5.00 -0.51
CA ILE A 28 8.48 4.88 -1.82
C ILE A 28 8.39 3.41 -2.26
N ARG A 29 9.45 2.62 -2.03
CA ARG A 29 9.41 1.18 -2.32
C ARG A 29 8.36 0.45 -1.47
N ALA A 30 8.24 0.80 -0.19
CA ALA A 30 7.21 0.23 0.68
C ALA A 30 5.79 0.58 0.20
N GLU A 31 5.54 1.83 -0.21
CA GLU A 31 4.27 2.25 -0.80
C GLU A 31 3.93 1.48 -2.08
N ARG A 32 4.89 1.35 -3.01
CA ARG A 32 4.72 0.59 -4.26
C ARG A 32 4.45 -0.89 -3.99
N GLN A 33 5.18 -1.50 -3.06
CA GLN A 33 4.99 -2.89 -2.69
C GLN A 33 3.64 -3.13 -2.01
N ALA A 34 3.19 -2.20 -1.16
CA ALA A 34 1.85 -2.26 -0.58
C ALA A 34 0.77 -2.25 -1.67
N ALA A 35 0.85 -1.33 -2.64
CA ALA A 35 -0.10 -1.26 -3.75
C ALA A 35 -0.16 -2.57 -4.57
N LEU A 36 1.00 -3.18 -4.86
CA LEU A 36 1.06 -4.47 -5.55
C LEU A 36 0.42 -5.61 -4.75
N LEU A 37 0.66 -5.66 -3.43
CA LEU A 37 0.07 -6.67 -2.55
C LEU A 37 -1.45 -6.48 -2.43
N LEU A 38 -1.92 -5.24 -2.37
CA LEU A 38 -3.34 -4.91 -2.36
C LEU A 38 -4.03 -5.37 -3.64
N GLY A 39 -3.45 -5.11 -4.81
CA GLY A 39 -3.98 -5.60 -6.10
C GLY A 39 -4.11 -7.13 -6.11
N ARG A 40 -3.05 -7.84 -5.70
CA ARG A 40 -3.08 -9.31 -5.59
C ARG A 40 -4.09 -9.83 -4.57
N SER A 41 -4.35 -9.07 -3.50
CA SER A 41 -5.38 -9.41 -2.52
C SER A 41 -6.77 -9.36 -3.15
N VAL A 42 -7.06 -8.33 -3.94
CA VAL A 42 -8.32 -8.19 -4.70
C VAL A 42 -8.47 -9.35 -5.69
N ASP A 43 -7.42 -9.67 -6.46
CA ASP A 43 -7.45 -10.80 -7.41
C ASP A 43 -7.74 -12.13 -6.69
N ALA A 44 -7.03 -12.41 -5.59
CA ALA A 44 -7.25 -13.62 -4.80
C ALA A 44 -8.66 -13.69 -4.21
N TRP A 45 -9.23 -12.54 -3.83
CA TRP A 45 -10.59 -12.47 -3.33
C TRP A 45 -11.63 -12.76 -4.42
N ALA A 46 -11.44 -12.18 -5.62
CA ALA A 46 -12.28 -12.45 -6.79
C ALA A 46 -12.25 -13.93 -7.20
N ASP A 47 -11.08 -14.58 -7.08
CA ASP A 47 -10.87 -16.01 -7.29
C ASP A 47 -11.46 -16.90 -6.17
N GLY A 48 -12.07 -16.32 -5.13
CA GLY A 48 -12.63 -17.06 -3.98
C GLY A 48 -11.58 -17.60 -3.01
N ARG A 49 -10.29 -17.25 -3.16
CA ARG A 49 -9.20 -17.68 -2.28
C ARG A 49 -9.09 -16.78 -1.06
N GLN A 50 -10.07 -16.86 -0.17
CA GLN A 50 -10.25 -15.91 0.95
C GLN A 50 -9.04 -15.82 1.89
N GLU A 51 -8.44 -16.95 2.28
CA GLU A 51 -7.25 -16.96 3.14
C GLU A 51 -6.04 -16.29 2.47
N ARG A 52 -5.88 -16.49 1.16
CA ARG A 52 -4.80 -15.85 0.39
C ARG A 52 -5.03 -14.34 0.28
N ALA A 53 -6.27 -13.93 0.04
CA ALA A 53 -6.64 -12.52 0.01
C ALA A 53 -6.33 -11.82 1.35
N ARG A 54 -6.71 -12.44 2.47
CA ARG A 54 -6.42 -11.94 3.83
C ARG A 54 -4.92 -11.80 4.09
N ALA A 55 -4.13 -12.82 3.76
CA ALA A 55 -2.68 -12.78 3.96
C ALA A 55 -2.01 -11.67 3.13
N LEU A 56 -2.42 -11.49 1.87
CA LEU A 56 -1.91 -10.43 1.00
C LEU A 56 -2.32 -9.03 1.49
N LEU A 57 -3.56 -8.89 1.97
CA LEU A 57 -4.04 -7.65 2.54
C LEU A 57 -3.27 -7.25 3.80
N ALA A 58 -3.08 -8.21 4.72
CA ALA A 58 -2.32 -7.99 5.94
C ALA A 58 -0.89 -7.50 5.61
N ALA A 59 -0.21 -8.17 4.67
CA ALA A 59 1.12 -7.77 4.21
C ALA A 59 1.13 -6.36 3.58
N SER A 60 0.11 -5.99 2.80
CA SER A 60 -0.04 -4.63 2.28
C SER A 60 -0.17 -3.61 3.41
N LEU A 61 -1.05 -3.86 4.38
CA LEU A 61 -1.35 -2.92 5.47
C LEU A 61 -0.20 -2.75 6.46
N THR A 62 0.68 -3.76 6.60
CA THR A 62 1.93 -3.64 7.36
C THR A 62 2.88 -2.62 6.71
N LEU A 63 2.92 -2.54 5.38
CA LEU A 63 3.79 -1.62 4.65
C LEU A 63 3.19 -0.22 4.55
N HIS A 64 1.90 -0.13 4.19
CA HIS A 64 1.21 1.13 4.03
C HIS A 64 -0.31 0.97 4.22
N ARG A 65 -0.86 1.68 5.21
CA ARG A 65 -2.29 1.65 5.53
C ARG A 65 -3.06 2.59 4.61
N THR A 66 -3.45 2.10 3.45
CA THR A 66 -4.30 2.85 2.51
C THR A 66 -5.77 2.79 2.91
N PRO A 67 -6.58 3.82 2.61
CA PRO A 67 -8.03 3.78 2.82
C PRO A 67 -8.70 2.58 2.12
N LEU A 68 -8.24 2.24 0.91
CA LEU A 68 -8.75 1.09 0.17
C LEU A 68 -8.41 -0.24 0.85
N GLY A 69 -7.19 -0.39 1.38
CA GLY A 69 -6.80 -1.60 2.11
C GLY A 69 -7.62 -1.79 3.39
N LEU A 70 -7.91 -0.72 4.12
CA LEU A 70 -8.76 -0.79 5.31
C LEU A 70 -10.20 -1.21 4.92
N ALA A 71 -10.77 -0.59 3.90
CA ALA A 71 -12.11 -0.93 3.42
C ALA A 71 -12.21 -2.39 2.93
N LEU A 72 -11.19 -2.90 2.24
CA LEU A 72 -11.14 -4.30 1.83
C LEU A 72 -11.06 -5.25 3.04
N GLY A 73 -10.38 -4.83 4.12
CA GLY A 73 -10.31 -5.58 5.38
C GLY A 73 -11.68 -5.79 5.98
N ASP A 74 -12.43 -4.69 6.15
CA ASP A 74 -13.80 -4.72 6.66
C ASP A 74 -14.71 -5.61 5.80
N MET A 75 -14.50 -5.65 4.48
CA MET A 75 -15.24 -6.52 3.57
C MET A 75 -14.86 -8.01 3.71
N LEU A 76 -13.58 -8.33 3.92
CA LEU A 76 -13.10 -9.71 4.06
C LEU A 76 -13.44 -10.34 5.42
N GLU A 77 -13.68 -9.53 6.44
CA GLU A 77 -14.14 -9.96 7.77
C GLU A 77 -15.65 -10.26 7.78
N ARG A 78 -16.41 -9.65 6.88
CA ARG A 78 -17.83 -9.95 6.70
C ARG A 78 -18.02 -11.25 5.90
N PRO A 79 -18.91 -12.16 6.31
CA PRO A 79 -19.23 -13.34 5.53
C PRO A 79 -19.83 -12.91 4.19
N PHE A 80 -19.11 -13.21 3.11
CA PHE A 80 -19.54 -12.92 1.75
C PHE A 80 -20.74 -13.83 1.42
N ARG A 81 -21.97 -13.34 1.59
CA ARG A 81 -23.16 -14.00 1.08
C ARG A 81 -23.13 -13.89 -0.45
N ARG A 82 -22.78 -14.99 -1.12
CA ARG A 82 -23.07 -15.19 -2.55
C ARG A 82 -24.56 -15.41 -2.74
#